data_AF-A0A920D5E5-F1
#
_entry.id   AF-A0A920D5E5-F1
#
_cell.length_a   1.000
_cell.length_b   1.000
_cell.length_c   1.000
_cell.angle_alpha   90.00
_cell.angle_beta   90.00
_cell.angle_gamma   90.00
#
_symmetry.space_group_name_H-M   'P 1'
#
loop_
_entity.id
_entity.type
_entity.pdbx_description
1 polymer ?
#
loop_
_entity_poly.entity_id
_entity_poly.type
_entity_poly.pdbx_seq_one_letter_code
_entity_poly.pdbx_strand_id
1 'polypeptide(L)' 'MEKEKTLLDELSQEREGYVMKNPSNGIEIKCTEKFVKHWENRGFVTSLKHVFPQE' A
#
# COMPACT_ATOMS: atom_id res chain seq x y z
N MET A 1 6.74 -1.37 -33.18
CA MET A 1 7.57 -2.21 -32.28
C MET A 1 6.88 -2.21 -30.93
N GLU A 2 6.12 -3.27 -30.65
CA GLU A 2 5.53 -3.48 -29.33
C GLU A 2 6.64 -4.02 -28.43
N LYS A 3 7.03 -3.25 -27.40
CA LYS A 3 7.96 -3.76 -26.39
C LYS A 3 7.24 -4.87 -25.63
N GLU A 4 7.70 -6.10 -25.77
CA GLU A 4 7.28 -7.22 -24.92
C GLU A 4 7.51 -6.82 -23.46
N LYS A 5 6.42 -6.61 -22.71
CA LYS A 5 6.48 -6.37 -21.27
C LYS A 5 6.94 -7.66 -20.61
N THR A 6 8.06 -7.60 -19.90
CA THR A 6 8.56 -8.76 -19.17
C THR A 6 7.90 -8.82 -17.80
N LEU A 7 7.80 -10.02 -17.21
CA LEU A 7 7.32 -10.20 -15.83
C LEU A 7 8.15 -9.39 -14.82
N LEU A 8 9.41 -9.07 -15.16
CA LEU A 8 10.29 -8.20 -14.38
C LEU A 8 9.85 -6.74 -14.40
N ASP A 9 9.29 -6.26 -15.52
CA ASP A 9 8.74 -4.91 -15.64
C ASP A 9 7.49 -4.73 -14.75
N GLU A 10 6.66 -5.76 -14.63
CA GLU A 10 5.46 -5.75 -13.78
C GLU A 10 5.78 -5.77 -12.28
N LEU A 11 6.88 -6.45 -11.90
CA LEU A 11 7.37 -6.47 -10.53
C LEU A 11 8.05 -5.14 -10.14
N SER A 12 8.63 -4.44 -11.11
CA SER A 12 9.32 -3.16 -10.91
C SER A 12 8.37 -1.95 -10.81
N GLN A 13 7.05 -2.17 -10.91
CA GLN A 13 6.07 -1.08 -10.79
C GLN A 13 5.93 -0.61 -9.34
N GLU A 14 6.06 0.69 -9.15
CA GLU A 14 5.72 1.37 -7.89
C GLU A 14 4.25 1.11 -7.54
N ARG A 15 3.99 0.69 -6.30
CA ARG A 15 2.62 0.46 -5.83
C ARG A 15 2.23 1.58 -4.88
N GLU A 16 1.16 2.28 -5.24
CA GLU A 16 0.52 3.23 -4.33
C GLU A 16 -0.10 2.50 -3.16
N GLY A 17 0.21 2.96 -1.96
CA GLY A 17 -0.37 2.46 -0.73
C GLY A 17 -0.55 3.55 0.32
N TYR A 18 -0.94 3.11 1.50
CA TYR A 18 -1.30 3.94 2.63
C TYR A 18 -0.63 3.39 3.87
N VAL A 19 -0.09 4.30 4.67
CA VAL A 19 0.30 4.03 6.03
C VAL A 19 -0.91 4.29 6.91
N MET A 20 -1.33 3.29 7.67
CA MET A 20 -2.43 3.40 8.61
C MET A 20 -1.96 3.14 10.04
N LYS A 21 -2.51 3.87 10.99
CA LYS A 21 -2.11 3.82 12.40
C LYS A 21 -3.31 3.51 13.28
N ASN A 22 -3.16 2.59 14.21
CA ASN A 22 -4.18 2.34 15.23
C ASN A 22 -3.86 3.18 16.49
N PRO A 23 -4.73 4.13 16.86
CA PRO A 23 -4.49 4.99 18.02
C PRO A 23 -4.61 4.26 19.37
N SER A 24 -5.31 3.12 19.42
CA SER A 24 -5.53 2.37 20.66
C SER A 24 -4.30 1.60 21.13
N ASN A 25 -3.43 1.18 20.22
CA ASN A 25 -2.24 0.38 20.54
C ASN A 25 -0.94 0.90 19.88
N GLY A 26 -1.02 1.96 19.07
CA GLY A 26 0.13 2.57 18.41
C GLY A 26 0.69 1.80 17.21
N ILE A 27 0.02 0.73 16.77
CA ILE A 27 0.50 -0.09 15.63
C ILE A 27 0.35 0.68 14.33
N GLU A 28 1.40 0.65 13.51
CA GLU A 28 1.41 1.20 12.15
C GLU A 28 1.52 0.06 11.12
N ILE A 29 0.74 0.15 10.06
CA ILE A 29 0.71 -0.82 8.96
C ILE A 29 0.78 -0.13 7.61
N LYS A 30 1.32 -0.83 6.62
CA LYS A 30 1.34 -0.41 5.22
C LYS A 30 0.34 -1.27 4.46
N CYS A 31 -0.57 -0.67 3.72
CA CYS A 31 -1.56 -1.40 2.94
C CYS A 31 -1.86 -0.71 1.61
N THR A 32 -2.39 -1.45 0.64
CA THR A 32 -2.89 -0.86 -0.60
C THR A 32 -4.31 -0.33 -0.42
N GLU A 33 -4.78 0.55 -1.32
CA GLU A 33 -6.10 1.20 -1.23
C GLU A 33 -7.25 0.21 -0.94
N LYS A 34 -7.20 -0.97 -1.59
CA LYS A 34 -8.19 -2.04 -1.41
C LYS A 34 -8.38 -2.50 0.03
N PHE A 35 -7.40 -2.31 0.90
CA PHE A 35 -7.43 -2.74 2.30
C PHE A 35 -7.67 -1.59 3.28
N VAL A 36 -7.74 -0.33 2.83
CA VAL A 36 -7.94 0.82 3.72
C VAL A 36 -9.22 0.66 4.53
N LYS A 37 -10.36 0.43 3.85
CA LYS A 37 -11.66 0.23 4.53
C LYS A 37 -11.67 -0.94 5.52
N HIS A 38 -10.92 -2.00 5.21
CA HIS A 38 -10.81 -3.17 6.08
C HIS A 38 -10.12 -2.82 7.40
N TRP A 39 -9.09 -1.99 7.33
CA TRP A 39 -8.34 -1.54 8.50
C TRP A 39 -9.07 -0.39 9.24
N GLU A 40 -9.78 0.48 8.53
CA GLU A 40 -10.68 1.48 9.14
C GLU A 40 -11.74 0.82 10.02
N ASN A 41 -12.38 -0.25 9.53
CA ASN A 41 -13.33 -1.03 10.31
C ASN A 41 -12.72 -1.71 11.55
N ARG A 42 -11.39 -1.87 11.58
CA ARG A 42 -10.63 -2.41 12.71
C ARG A 42 -10.08 -1.33 13.64
N GLY A 43 -10.46 -0.07 13.43
CA GLY A 43 -10.03 1.07 14.24
C GLY A 43 -8.67 1.67 13.85
N PHE A 44 -8.14 1.35 12.67
CA PHE A 44 -6.97 2.04 12.13
C PHE A 44 -7.41 3.31 11.41
N VAL A 45 -6.62 4.37 11.50
CA VAL A 45 -6.84 5.62 10.78
C VAL A 45 -5.75 5.81 9.72
N THR A 46 -6.14 6.30 8.56
CA THR A 46 -5.24 6.58 7.45
C THR A 46 -4.34 7.75 7.83
N SER A 47 -3.02 7.54 7.87
CA SER A 47 -2.04 8.54 8.28
C SER A 47 -1.52 9.31 7.05
N LEU A 48 -1.00 8.58 6.05
CA LEU A 48 -0.35 9.16 4.86
C LEU A 48 -0.48 8.23 3.65
N LYS A 49 -0.69 8.81 2.46
CA LYS A 49 -0.52 8.10 1.18
C LYS A 49 0.97 8.00 0.88
N HIS A 50 1.46 6.80 0.56
CA HIS A 50 2.86 6.54 0.32
C HIS A 50 3.02 5.65 -0.91
N VAL A 51 3.96 5.99 -1.77
CA VAL A 51 4.33 5.14 -2.91
C VAL A 51 5.44 4.22 -2.43
N PHE A 52 5.16 2.92 -2.39
CA PHE A 52 6.14 1.94 -1.95
C PHE A 52 6.89 1.42 -3.18
N PRO A 53 8.23 1.56 -3.22
CA PRO A 53 9.02 0.78 -4.16
C PRO A 53 8.89 -0.70 -3.79
N GLN A 54 8.65 -1.57 -4.77
CA GLN A 54 8.73 -3.02 -4.55
C GLN A 54 10.21 -3.40 -4.46
N GLU A 55 10.59 -4.11 -3.38
CA GLU A 55 11.92 -4.70 -3.17
C GLU A 55 12.10 -5.99 -3.99
#